data_AF-A0A9P7B4S9-F1
#
_entry.id   AF-A0A9P7B4S9-F1
#
_cell.length_a   1.000
_cell.length_b   1.000
_cell.length_c   1.000
_cell.angle_alpha   90.00
_cell.angle_beta   90.00
_cell.angle_gamma   90.00
#
_symmetry.space_group_name_H-M   'P 1'
#
loop_
_entity.id
_entity.type
_entity.pdbx_description
1 polymer ?
#
loop_
_entity_poly.entity_id
_entity_poly.type
_entity_poly.pdbx_seq_one_letter_code
_entity_poly.pdbx_strand_id
1 'polypeptide(L)'
;MAYENLYNEYNNNPEIEAFIPLAQQPRFGIIATILSLLFISGALMTAYSKKSIVPKFLIYTFLSAIGSILFAIAAIFVSDSVGVYV
;
A
#
# COMPACT_ATOMS: atom_id res chain seq x y z
N MET A 1 28.21 23.75 -11.35
CA MET A 1 28.19 22.64 -12.32
C MET A 1 27.99 23.23 -13.71
N ALA A 2 28.84 22.89 -14.67
CA ALA A 2 28.65 23.32 -16.05
C ALA A 2 27.53 22.48 -16.69
N TYR A 3 26.66 23.10 -17.48
CA TYR A 3 25.53 22.45 -18.16
C TYR A 3 25.95 21.19 -18.92
N GLU A 4 27.09 21.25 -19.60
CA GLU A 4 27.63 20.15 -20.41
C GLU A 4 27.92 18.90 -19.58
N ASN A 5 28.41 19.05 -18.35
CA ASN A 5 28.65 17.91 -17.46
C ASN A 5 27.33 17.25 -17.05
N LEU A 6 26.29 18.04 -16.76
CA LEU A 6 24.98 17.54 -16.32
C LEU A 6 24.21 16.89 -17.48
N TYR A 7 24.35 17.44 -18.70
CA TYR A 7 23.78 16.87 -19.92
C TYR A 7 24.42 15.52 -20.26
N ASN A 8 25.75 15.43 -20.20
CA ASN A 8 26.46 14.19 -20.44
C ASN A 8 26.13 13.14 -19.37
N GLU A 9 25.99 13.55 -18.11
CA GLU A 9 25.61 12.64 -17.02
C GLU A 9 24.15 12.15 -17.17
N TYR A 10 23.22 13.01 -17.54
CA TYR A 10 21.82 12.62 -17.78
C TYR A 10 21.69 11.59 -18.92
N ASN A 11 22.36 11.82 -20.05
CA ASN A 11 22.24 10.93 -21.22
C ASN A 11 22.99 9.59 -21.06
N ASN A 12 23.96 9.53 -20.16
CA ASN A 12 24.72 8.30 -19.90
C ASN A 12 24.09 7.43 -18.79
N ASN A 13 23.08 7.94 -18.08
CA ASN A 13 22.40 7.21 -17.03
C ASN A 13 21.25 6.36 -17.60
N PRO A 14 20.96 5.19 -17.00
CA PRO A 14 19.81 4.38 -17.39
C PRO A 14 18.50 5.11 -17.10
N GLU A 15 17.49 4.84 -17.93
CA GLU A 15 16.14 5.35 -17.69
C GLU A 15 15.60 4.84 -16.35
N ILE A 16 14.81 5.67 -15.66
CA ILE A 16 14.19 5.29 -14.40
C ILE A 16 13.03 4.33 -14.71
N GLU A 17 13.24 3.05 -14.43
CA GLU A 17 12.16 2.07 -14.47
C GLU A 17 11.26 2.22 -13.25
N ALA A 18 9.95 2.25 -13.49
CA ALA A 18 8.97 2.28 -12.40
C ALA A 18 9.03 0.96 -11.62
N PHE A 19 9.09 1.06 -10.28
CA PHE A 19 9.09 -0.12 -9.41
C PHE A 19 7.85 -1.02 -9.64
N ILE A 20 6.68 -0.41 -9.86
CA ILE A 20 5.46 -1.10 -10.32
C ILE A 20 4.86 -0.31 -11.49
N PRO A 21 4.70 -0.92 -12.68
CA PRO A 21 4.10 -0.26 -13.83
C PRO A 21 2.66 0.18 -13.56
N LEU A 22 2.32 1.41 -13.97
CA LEU A 22 0.98 2.02 -13.80
C LEU A 22 -0.16 1.12 -14.32
N ALA A 23 0.06 0.42 -15.44
CA ALA A 23 -0.94 -0.50 -16.01
C ALA A 23 -1.32 -1.67 -15.07
N GLN A 24 -0.46 -2.01 -14.11
CA GLN A 24 -0.68 -3.13 -13.17
C GLN A 24 -1.21 -2.65 -11.82
N GLN A 25 -0.96 -1.40 -11.44
CA GLN A 25 -1.38 -0.83 -10.16
C GLN A 25 -2.88 -0.98 -9.84
N PRO A 26 -3.83 -0.79 -10.79
CA PRO A 26 -5.26 -1.00 -10.50
C PRO A 26 -5.56 -2.42 -9.99
N ARG A 27 -4.90 -3.44 -10.58
CA ARG A 27 -5.09 -4.84 -10.17
C ARG A 27 -4.58 -5.07 -8.76
N PHE A 28 -3.39 -4.55 -8.45
CA PHE A 28 -2.82 -4.65 -7.10
C PHE A 28 -3.62 -3.85 -6.07
N GLY A 29 -4.13 -2.66 -6.44
CA GLY A 29 -5.01 -1.85 -5.60
C GLY A 29 -6.29 -2.58 -5.22
N ILE A 30 -6.95 -3.25 -6.19
CA ILE A 30 -8.15 -4.05 -5.92
C ILE A 30 -7.83 -5.21 -4.96
N ILE A 31 -6.77 -5.97 -5.21
CA ILE A 31 -6.38 -7.10 -4.36
C ILE A 31 -6.05 -6.63 -2.94
N ALA A 32 -5.25 -5.58 -2.80
CA ALA A 32 -4.90 -4.99 -1.51
C ALA A 32 -6.14 -4.46 -0.77
N THR A 33 -7.10 -3.87 -1.48
CA THR A 33 -8.37 -3.40 -0.92
C THR A 33 -9.18 -4.56 -0.35
N ILE A 34 -9.33 -5.66 -1.11
CA ILE A 34 -10.08 -6.84 -0.66
C ILE A 34 -9.43 -7.43 0.59
N LEU A 35 -8.11 -7.61 0.58
CA LEU A 35 -7.38 -8.15 1.73
C LEU A 35 -7.51 -7.22 2.95
N SER A 36 -7.30 -5.92 2.76
CA SER A 36 -7.50 -4.91 3.80
C SER A 36 -8.89 -5.00 4.43
N LEU A 37 -9.93 -5.10 3.60
CA LEU A 37 -11.32 -5.23 4.07
C LEU A 37 -11.50 -6.47 4.94
N LEU A 38 -10.93 -7.61 4.54
CA LEU A 38 -10.99 -8.86 5.32
C LEU A 38 -10.30 -8.71 6.69
N PHE A 39 -9.10 -8.16 6.73
CA PHE A 39 -8.35 -7.97 7.98
C PHE A 39 -9.03 -6.98 8.92
N ILE A 40 -9.50 -5.83 8.40
CA ILE A 40 -10.22 -4.82 9.19
C ILE A 40 -11.56 -5.38 9.71
N SER A 41 -12.30 -6.10 8.86
CA SER A 41 -13.54 -6.76 9.28
C SER A 41 -13.29 -7.79 10.38
N GLY A 42 -12.25 -8.61 10.24
CA GLY A 42 -11.83 -9.56 11.28
C GLY A 42 -11.41 -8.87 12.59
N ALA A 43 -10.73 -7.72 12.50
CA ALA A 43 -10.38 -6.92 13.66
C ALA A 43 -11.65 -6.41 14.37
N LEU A 44 -12.62 -5.86 13.63
CA LEU A 44 -13.90 -5.45 14.19
C LEU A 44 -14.64 -6.61 14.86
N MET A 45 -14.74 -7.77 14.20
CA MET A 45 -15.35 -8.96 14.80
C MET A 45 -14.66 -9.39 16.10
N THR A 46 -13.32 -9.30 16.13
CA THR A 46 -12.54 -9.57 17.36
C THR A 46 -12.86 -8.56 18.45
N ALA A 47 -12.98 -7.28 18.12
CA ALA A 47 -13.34 -6.20 19.04
C ALA A 47 -14.75 -6.37 19.63
N TYR A 48 -15.69 -7.00 18.93
CA TYR A 48 -17.04 -7.31 19.45
C TYR A 48 -17.15 -8.70 20.09
N SER A 49 -16.10 -9.51 20.07
CA SER A 49 -16.12 -10.85 20.67
C SER A 49 -16.18 -10.80 22.20
N LYS A 50 -16.79 -11.85 22.79
CA LYS A 50 -16.87 -12.08 24.25
C LYS A 50 -15.59 -12.69 24.85
N LYS A 51 -14.46 -12.68 24.12
CA LYS A 51 -13.18 -13.21 24.61
C LYS A 51 -12.62 -12.34 25.73
N SER A 52 -11.72 -12.90 26.54
CA SER A 52 -10.98 -12.15 27.55
C SER A 52 -10.12 -11.04 26.91
N ILE A 53 -9.88 -9.97 27.68
CA ILE A 53 -9.34 -8.72 27.14
C ILE A 53 -7.94 -8.88 26.52
N VAL A 54 -7.07 -9.70 27.12
CA VAL A 54 -5.68 -9.88 26.67
C VAL A 54 -5.58 -10.55 25.29
N PRO A 55 -6.13 -11.77 25.04
CA PRO A 55 -6.08 -12.37 23.72
C PRO A 55 -6.87 -11.57 22.69
N LYS A 56 -7.96 -10.91 23.11
CA LYS A 56 -8.74 -10.02 22.26
C LYS A 56 -7.89 -8.84 21.77
N PHE A 57 -7.15 -8.18 22.67
CA PHE A 57 -6.28 -7.07 22.34
C PHE A 57 -5.17 -7.51 21.38
N LEU A 58 -4.47 -8.61 21.67
CA LEU A 58 -3.39 -9.10 20.80
C LEU A 58 -3.87 -9.42 19.38
N ILE A 59 -4.98 -10.14 19.25
CA ILE A 59 -5.54 -10.50 17.93
C ILE A 59 -6.03 -9.24 17.20
N TYR A 60 -6.71 -8.34 17.92
CA TYR A 60 -7.19 -7.08 17.35
C TYR A 60 -6.02 -6.26 16.81
N THR A 61 -4.99 -6.01 17.62
CA THR A 61 -3.82 -5.22 17.23
C THR A 61 -3.12 -5.80 16.02
N PHE A 62 -2.94 -7.13 15.98
CA PHE A 62 -2.33 -7.80 14.84
C PHE A 62 -3.15 -7.64 13.54
N LEU A 63 -4.46 -7.92 13.61
CA LEU A 63 -5.35 -7.79 12.45
C LEU A 63 -5.45 -6.34 11.98
N SER A 64 -5.56 -5.39 12.90
CA SER A 64 -5.60 -3.95 12.59
C SER A 64 -4.30 -3.45 11.99
N ALA A 65 -3.13 -3.89 12.48
CA ALA A 65 -1.84 -3.49 11.92
C ALA A 65 -1.69 -3.96 10.46
N ILE A 66 -1.98 -5.23 10.18
CA ILE A 66 -1.91 -5.77 8.81
C ILE A 66 -2.94 -5.10 7.91
N GLY A 67 -4.19 -4.97 8.39
CA GLY A 67 -5.25 -4.29 7.65
C GLY A 67 -4.88 -2.85 7.29
N SER A 68 -4.28 -2.10 8.21
CA SER A 68 -3.86 -0.72 7.97
C SER A 68 -2.75 -0.60 6.94
N ILE A 69 -1.76 -1.51 6.95
CA ILE A 69 -0.67 -1.51 5.95
C ILE A 69 -1.24 -1.80 4.56
N LEU A 70 -2.09 -2.82 4.45
CA LEU A 70 -2.75 -3.18 3.20
C LEU A 70 -3.65 -2.05 2.69
N PHE A 71 -4.36 -1.37 3.60
CA PHE A 71 -5.19 -0.23 3.24
C PHE A 71 -4.36 0.93 2.67
N ALA A 72 -3.21 1.24 3.28
CA ALA A 72 -2.32 2.28 2.78
C ALA A 72 -1.79 1.96 1.37
N ILE A 73 -1.34 0.72 1.15
CA ILE A 73 -0.89 0.26 -0.17
C ILE A 73 -2.02 0.35 -1.19
N ALA A 74 -3.22 -0.11 -0.81
CA ALA A 74 -4.42 -0.01 -1.65
C ALA A 74 -4.72 1.44 -2.01
N ALA A 75 -4.68 2.36 -1.04
CA ALA A 75 -4.96 3.77 -1.26
C ALA A 75 -3.99 4.40 -2.25
N ILE A 76 -2.68 4.08 -2.17
CA ILE A 76 -1.67 4.57 -3.12
C ILE A 76 -1.99 4.07 -4.54
N PHE A 77 -2.09 2.75 -4.73
CA PHE A 77 -2.32 2.19 -6.07
C PHE A 77 -3.67 2.58 -6.68
N VAL A 78 -4.70 2.74 -5.85
CA VAL A 78 -5.99 3.24 -6.32
C VAL A 78 -5.87 4.71 -6.70
N SER A 79 -5.25 5.56 -5.88
CA SER A 79 -5.04 6.99 -6.17
C SER A 79 -4.30 7.21 -7.49
N ASP A 80 -3.23 6.44 -7.72
CA ASP A 80 -2.47 6.48 -8.96
C ASP A 80 -3.30 5.99 -10.16
N SER A 81 -4.15 4.97 -9.96
CA SER A 81 -5.04 4.47 -11.02
C SER A 81 -6.12 5.45 -11.49
N VAL A 82 -6.54 6.38 -10.62
CA VAL A 82 -7.49 7.46 -10.96
C VAL A 82 -6.78 8.70 -11.51
N GLY A 83 -5.45 8.67 -11.66
CA GLY A 83 -4.68 9.76 -12.25
C GLY A 83 -4.43 10.95 -11.33
N VAL A 84 -4.60 10.76 -10.02
CA VAL A 84 -4.22 11.79 -9.02
C VAL A 84 -2.71 11.83 -8.87
N TYR A 85 -2.05 10.67 -8.98
CA TYR A 85 -0.60 10.43 -8.83
C TYR A 85 -0.03 10.95 -7.50
N VAL A 86 0.51 10.05 -6.68
CA VAL A 86 1.21 10.42 -5.43
C VAL A 86 2.71 10.45 -5.61
#